data_AF-A0A1V1WVJ5-F1
#
_entry.id   AF-A0A1V1WVJ5-F1
#
_cell.length_a   1.000
_cell.length_b   1.000
_cell.length_c   1.000
_cell.angle_alpha   90.00
_cell.angle_beta   90.00
_cell.angle_gamma   90.00
#
_symmetry.space_group_name_H-M   'P 1'
#
loop_
_entity.id
_entity.type
_entity.pdbx_description
1 polymer ?
#
loop_
_entity_poly.entity_id
_entity_poly.type
_entity_poly.pdbx_seq_one_letter_code
_entity_poly.pdbx_strand_id
1 'polypeptide(L)'
;MDKEEITRKDLDNKEFLKLRQATEKIGGVLEKRLKSHLTVLRPLFMPRKLFGTYIKSSAMQEVPGADKAFAGLQEQYGAVCKNPFDLPKKLQPPLQPISNELQGSPLEYTLQSGRGTKITSSTRWVLSYRGECPLSRLRAMVSGKETRQADDMRQALIDHLALVVFLKHFPALTQLFQDLRYRVDIKKMPDLGGLPVVVLGAPLDTFLPTDDFIKQVTQLSGVPAFQEIIDLEAVHNMPDPLKEALTTTLDQS
;
A
#
# COMPACT_ATOMS: atom_id res chain seq x y z
N MET A 1 -12.09 -12.35 0.60
CA MET A 1 -11.60 -13.20 -0.50
C MET A 1 -11.37 -12.28 -1.67
N ASP A 2 -10.17 -11.69 -1.78
CA ASP A 2 -9.69 -11.07 -3.02
C ASP A 2 -8.62 -12.03 -3.52
N LYS A 3 -9.02 -12.99 -4.36
CA LYS A 3 -8.05 -13.65 -5.23
C LYS A 3 -7.73 -12.61 -6.29
N GLU A 4 -6.69 -11.82 -6.06
CA GLU A 4 -6.02 -11.24 -7.23
C GLU A 4 -5.51 -12.43 -8.02
N GLU A 5 -6.17 -12.71 -9.14
CA GLU A 5 -5.75 -13.71 -10.12
C GLU A 5 -4.46 -13.21 -10.75
N ILE A 6 -3.37 -13.36 -10.01
CA ILE A 6 -2.03 -13.15 -10.53
C ILE A 6 -1.74 -14.25 -11.53
N THR A 7 -1.28 -13.85 -12.71
CA THR A 7 -0.93 -14.76 -13.80
C THR A 7 0.07 -15.81 -13.31
N ARG A 8 -0.12 -17.06 -13.76
CA ARG A 8 0.78 -18.16 -13.47
C ARG A 8 1.56 -18.57 -14.72
N LYS A 9 2.88 -18.76 -14.58
CA LYS A 9 3.75 -19.22 -15.68
C LYS A 9 4.68 -20.32 -15.20
N ASP A 10 4.88 -21.35 -16.01
CA ASP A 10 5.91 -22.36 -15.73
C ASP A 10 7.30 -21.76 -15.95
N LEU A 11 8.25 -22.14 -15.09
CA LEU A 11 9.65 -21.69 -15.17
C LEU A 11 10.58 -22.84 -14.84
N ASP A 12 11.70 -22.91 -15.55
CA ASP A 12 12.84 -23.70 -15.10
C ASP A 12 13.74 -22.91 -14.12
N ASN A 13 14.69 -23.59 -13.46
CA ASN A 13 15.57 -22.96 -12.48
C ASN A 13 16.47 -21.86 -13.08
N LYS A 14 16.92 -22.02 -14.33
CA LYS A 14 17.83 -21.07 -15.00
C LYS A 14 17.06 -19.81 -15.41
N GLU A 15 15.87 -19.97 -15.96
CA GLU A 15 14.95 -18.89 -16.29
C GLU A 15 14.55 -18.12 -15.04
N PHE A 16 14.17 -18.82 -13.97
CA PHE A 16 13.84 -18.20 -12.69
C PHE A 16 14.97 -17.33 -12.15
N LEU A 17 16.22 -17.82 -12.13
CA LEU A 17 17.36 -17.05 -11.65
C LEU A 17 17.58 -15.76 -12.47
N LYS A 18 17.46 -15.85 -13.80
CA LYS A 18 17.57 -14.69 -14.69
C LYS A 18 16.47 -13.67 -14.43
N LEU A 19 15.22 -14.12 -14.34
CA LEU A 19 14.05 -13.26 -14.14
C LEU A 19 14.04 -12.64 -12.74
N ARG A 20 14.49 -13.37 -11.72
CA ARG A 20 14.65 -12.85 -10.36
C ARG A 20 15.65 -11.70 -10.33
N GLN A 21 16.83 -11.86 -10.93
CA GLN A 21 17.83 -10.79 -10.99
C GLN A 21 17.31 -9.55 -11.74
N ALA A 22 16.56 -9.75 -12.84
CA ALA A 22 15.95 -8.65 -13.57
C ALA A 22 14.86 -7.96 -12.73
N THR A 23 14.04 -8.74 -12.03
CA THR A 23 12.99 -8.26 -11.13
C THR A 23 13.58 -7.41 -10.01
N GLU A 24 14.65 -7.85 -9.36
CA GLU A 24 15.34 -7.10 -8.30
C GLU A 24 15.86 -5.74 -8.82
N LYS A 25 16.48 -5.73 -10.02
CA LYS A 25 16.98 -4.49 -10.64
C LYS A 25 15.85 -3.52 -10.99
N ILE A 26 14.81 -4.00 -11.68
CA ILE A 26 13.68 -3.17 -12.09
C ILE A 26 12.90 -2.67 -10.87
N GLY A 27 12.61 -3.55 -9.91
CA GLY A 27 11.96 -3.21 -8.66
C GLY A 27 12.71 -2.12 -7.89
N GLY A 28 14.04 -2.20 -7.82
CA GLY A 28 14.88 -1.16 -7.22
C GLY A 28 14.77 0.20 -7.93
N VAL A 29 14.67 0.22 -9.26
CA VAL A 29 14.42 1.46 -10.02
C VAL A 29 13.05 2.03 -9.69
N LEU A 30 12.01 1.20 -9.67
CA LEU A 30 10.64 1.63 -9.36
C LEU A 30 10.52 2.17 -7.93
N GLU A 31 11.12 1.49 -6.95
CA GLU A 31 11.11 1.91 -5.56
C GLU A 31 11.84 3.26 -5.37
N LYS A 32 13.01 3.43 -6.01
CA LYS A 32 13.74 4.70 -5.99
C LYS A 32 12.92 5.83 -6.60
N ARG A 33 12.24 5.57 -7.73
CA ARG A 33 11.34 6.52 -8.38
C ARG A 33 10.17 6.89 -7.47
N LEU A 34 9.50 5.90 -6.86
CA LEU A 34 8.42 6.14 -5.91
C LEU A 34 8.87 7.00 -4.74
N LYS A 35 9.97 6.66 -4.07
CA LYS A 35 10.51 7.45 -2.95
C LYS A 35 10.79 8.89 -3.35
N SER A 36 11.35 9.11 -4.55
CA SER A 36 11.62 10.44 -5.08
C SER A 36 10.34 11.24 -5.28
N HIS A 37 9.31 10.64 -5.90
CA HIS A 37 8.01 11.30 -6.06
C HIS A 37 7.34 11.60 -4.72
N LEU A 38 7.27 10.64 -3.79
CA LEU A 38 6.66 10.85 -2.47
C LEU A 38 7.34 11.98 -1.69
N THR A 39 8.66 12.13 -1.85
CA THR A 39 9.43 13.23 -1.26
C THR A 39 9.00 14.58 -1.82
N VAL A 40 8.87 14.68 -3.15
CA VAL A 40 8.43 15.92 -3.83
C VAL A 40 6.97 16.26 -3.50
N LEU A 41 6.11 15.25 -3.42
CA LEU A 41 4.67 15.42 -3.18
C LEU A 41 4.32 15.77 -1.72
N ARG A 42 5.25 15.59 -0.78
CA ARG A 42 5.06 15.83 0.67
C ARG A 42 4.23 17.09 1.01
N PRO A 43 4.47 18.29 0.43
CA PRO A 43 3.71 19.49 0.79
C PRO A 43 2.21 19.45 0.44
N LEU A 44 1.80 18.53 -0.44
CA LEU A 44 0.41 18.35 -0.85
C LEU A 44 -0.36 17.42 0.09
N PHE A 45 0.35 16.58 0.84
CA PHE A 45 -0.23 15.56 1.73
C PHE A 45 -0.17 15.99 3.20
N MET A 46 -0.63 17.20 3.51
CA MET A 46 -0.66 17.70 4.89
C MET A 46 -1.98 17.34 5.57
N PRO A 47 -2.05 16.37 6.51
CA PRO A 47 -3.31 15.96 7.16
C PRO A 47 -4.06 17.12 7.79
N ARG A 48 -3.33 18.11 8.31
CA ARG A 48 -3.90 19.31 8.93
C ARG A 48 -4.72 20.18 7.98
N LYS A 49 -4.46 20.15 6.66
CA LYS A 49 -5.29 20.83 5.66
C LYS A 49 -6.69 20.22 5.53
N LEU A 50 -6.91 19.03 6.09
CA LEU A 50 -8.20 18.35 6.12
C LEU A 50 -8.81 18.33 7.51
N PHE A 51 -8.02 17.94 8.51
CA PHE A 51 -8.51 17.69 9.87
C PHE A 51 -8.39 18.92 10.80
N GLY A 52 -7.72 20.00 10.40
CA GLY A 52 -7.67 21.25 11.17
C GLY A 52 -7.26 21.06 12.63
N THR A 53 -8.11 21.51 13.54
CA THR A 53 -7.94 21.45 15.01
C THR A 53 -8.10 20.06 15.61
N TYR A 54 -8.60 19.08 14.85
CA TYR A 54 -8.70 17.68 15.31
C TYR A 54 -7.35 16.97 15.39
N ILE A 55 -6.27 17.55 14.84
CA ILE A 55 -4.89 17.07 14.99
C ILE A 55 -4.12 18.05 15.85
N LYS A 56 -3.43 17.54 16.88
CA LYS A 56 -2.63 18.32 17.81
C LYS A 56 -1.56 19.11 17.07
N SER A 57 -1.51 20.42 17.32
CA SER A 57 -0.52 21.32 16.75
C SER A 57 -0.30 22.54 17.64
N SER A 58 0.82 23.24 17.43
CA SER A 58 1.13 24.52 18.09
C SER A 58 0.28 25.69 17.56
N ALA A 59 -0.28 25.59 16.35
CA ALA A 59 -1.12 26.63 15.76
C ALA A 59 -2.56 26.14 15.62
N MET A 60 -3.54 26.96 16.01
CA MET A 60 -4.94 26.68 15.66
C MET A 60 -5.16 26.92 14.17
N GLN A 61 -5.79 25.96 13.51
CA GLN A 61 -6.12 26.05 12.09
C GLN A 61 -7.55 25.53 11.92
N GLU A 62 -8.48 26.46 11.79
CA GLU A 62 -9.84 26.12 11.41
C GLU A 62 -9.88 25.76 9.93
N VAL A 63 -10.49 24.62 9.62
CA VAL A 63 -10.59 24.09 8.25
C VAL A 63 -12.06 23.79 7.99
N PRO A 64 -12.68 24.46 6.99
CA PRO A 64 -14.05 24.14 6.60
C PRO A 64 -14.20 22.66 6.24
N GLY A 65 -15.21 22.00 6.81
CA GLY A 65 -15.46 20.57 6.57
C GLY A 65 -14.60 19.60 7.39
N ALA A 66 -13.74 20.08 8.29
CA ALA A 66 -12.94 19.24 9.18
C ALA A 66 -13.80 18.31 10.05
N ASP A 67 -14.94 18.78 10.54
CA ASP A 67 -15.88 17.97 11.34
C ASP A 67 -16.37 16.74 10.56
N LYS A 68 -16.74 16.94 9.30
CA LYS A 68 -17.20 15.86 8.41
C LYS A 68 -16.07 14.89 8.08
N ALA A 69 -14.87 15.41 7.82
CA ALA A 69 -13.69 14.59 7.56
C ALA A 69 -13.30 13.75 8.79
N PHE A 70 -13.32 14.35 9.98
CA PHE A 70 -13.02 13.66 11.23
C PHE A 70 -14.08 12.62 11.58
N ALA A 71 -15.37 12.92 11.38
CA ALA A 71 -16.44 11.93 11.53
C ALA A 71 -16.23 10.71 10.63
N GLY A 72 -15.84 10.92 9.36
CA GLY A 72 -15.51 9.83 8.44
C GLY A 72 -14.28 9.01 8.86
N LEU A 73 -13.28 9.64 9.48
CA LEU A 73 -12.15 8.95 10.09
C LEU A 73 -12.59 8.12 11.30
N GLN A 74 -13.42 8.69 12.19
CA GLN A 74 -13.95 7.98 13.36
C GLN A 74 -14.79 6.76 12.99
N GLU A 75 -15.62 6.89 11.96
CA GLU A 75 -16.44 5.78 11.44
C GLU A 75 -15.54 4.63 10.94
N GLN A 76 -14.57 4.93 10.08
CA GLN A 76 -13.66 3.92 9.54
C GLN A 76 -12.80 3.29 10.64
N TYR A 77 -12.33 4.08 11.60
CA TYR A 77 -11.58 3.58 12.74
C TYR A 77 -12.42 2.64 13.60
N GLY A 78 -13.65 3.04 13.97
CA GLY A 78 -14.56 2.24 14.78
C GLY A 78 -14.98 0.90 14.14
N ALA A 79 -14.89 0.80 12.80
CA ALA A 79 -15.15 -0.42 12.04
C ALA A 79 -14.03 -1.47 12.17
N VAL A 80 -12.78 -1.05 12.37
CA VAL A 80 -11.61 -1.95 12.34
C VAL A 80 -10.89 -2.07 13.68
N CYS A 81 -11.01 -1.09 14.58
CA CYS A 81 -10.18 -1.00 15.79
C CYS A 81 -10.40 -2.12 16.81
N LYS A 82 -11.54 -2.83 16.78
CA LYS A 82 -11.85 -3.87 17.77
C LYS A 82 -11.21 -5.21 17.42
N ASN A 83 -11.49 -5.75 16.24
CA ASN A 83 -10.93 -7.04 15.83
C ASN A 83 -10.01 -6.80 14.63
N PRO A 84 -8.72 -7.15 14.67
CA PRO A 84 -8.01 -7.91 15.72
C PRO A 84 -7.30 -7.06 16.80
N PHE A 85 -7.48 -5.73 16.83
CA PHE A 85 -6.60 -4.82 17.60
C PHE A 85 -7.00 -4.57 19.07
N ASP A 86 -8.22 -4.92 19.47
CA ASP A 86 -8.78 -4.73 20.82
C ASP A 86 -8.63 -3.29 21.34
N LEU A 87 -8.85 -2.30 20.46
CA LEU A 87 -8.71 -0.89 20.79
C LEU A 87 -10.07 -0.22 21.04
N PRO A 88 -10.14 0.80 21.92
CA PRO A 88 -11.35 1.58 22.15
C PRO A 88 -11.83 2.27 20.88
N LYS A 89 -13.14 2.19 20.56
CA LYS A 89 -13.72 2.77 19.32
C LYS A 89 -13.67 4.30 19.24
N LYS A 90 -13.71 4.98 20.38
CA LYS A 90 -13.83 6.44 20.42
C LYS A 90 -12.44 7.07 20.26
N LEU A 91 -12.23 7.79 19.16
CA LEU A 91 -11.11 8.70 19.02
C LEU A 91 -11.38 10.00 19.79
N GLN A 92 -10.46 10.40 20.66
CA GLN A 92 -10.55 11.64 21.42
C GLN A 92 -9.66 12.71 20.75
N PRO A 93 -10.25 13.80 20.22
CA PRO A 93 -9.46 14.89 19.69
C PRO A 93 -8.88 15.79 20.81
N PRO A 94 -7.77 16.49 20.55
CA PRO A 94 -6.97 16.41 19.33
C PRO A 94 -6.17 15.09 19.26
N LEU A 95 -6.14 14.46 18.08
CA LEU A 95 -5.30 13.30 17.80
C LEU A 95 -3.82 13.67 17.89
N GLN A 96 -2.96 12.68 18.10
CA GLN A 96 -1.51 12.90 18.01
C GLN A 96 -1.12 13.42 16.62
N PRO A 97 0.00 14.17 16.51
CA PRO A 97 0.46 14.68 15.23
C PRO A 97 0.64 13.56 14.20
N ILE A 98 0.10 13.75 13.01
CA ILE A 98 0.31 12.86 11.86
C ILE A 98 1.40 13.49 10.99
N SER A 99 2.40 12.71 10.59
CA SER A 99 3.46 13.17 9.69
C SER A 99 2.89 13.60 8.34
N ASN A 100 3.49 14.63 7.73
CA ASN A 100 3.20 14.96 6.32
C ASN A 100 4.03 14.11 5.35
N GLU A 101 4.99 13.33 5.87
CA GLU A 101 5.82 12.44 5.05
C GLU A 101 5.05 11.18 4.70
N LEU A 102 5.01 10.84 3.41
CA LEU A 102 4.47 9.58 2.95
C LEU A 102 5.56 8.51 2.87
N GLN A 103 5.17 7.26 3.09
CA GLN A 103 6.02 6.10 2.86
C GLN A 103 5.26 5.00 2.13
N GLY A 104 5.92 4.39 1.16
CA GLY A 104 5.47 3.18 0.48
C GLY A 104 6.22 1.97 1.00
N SER A 105 5.51 0.97 1.51
CA SER A 105 6.06 -0.35 1.85
C SER A 105 5.58 -1.38 0.83
N PRO A 106 6.39 -2.34 0.38
CA PRO A 106 5.94 -3.35 -0.58
C PRO A 106 4.65 -4.03 -0.12
N LEU A 107 3.71 -4.26 -1.05
CA LEU A 107 2.52 -5.01 -0.75
C LEU A 107 2.90 -6.47 -0.48
N GLU A 108 2.43 -6.99 0.65
CA GLU A 108 2.69 -8.36 1.07
C GLU A 108 1.38 -9.09 1.33
N TYR A 109 1.29 -10.33 0.89
CA TYR A 109 0.13 -11.22 1.10
C TYR A 109 0.58 -12.67 1.24
N THR A 110 -0.31 -13.55 1.65
CA THR A 110 0.01 -14.97 1.88
C THR A 110 -0.70 -15.84 0.84
N LEU A 111 0.04 -16.73 0.17
CA LEU A 111 -0.59 -17.77 -0.65
C LEU A 111 -1.30 -18.78 0.24
N GLN A 112 -2.56 -19.06 -0.08
CA GLN A 112 -3.36 -20.06 0.65
C GLN A 112 -2.98 -21.51 0.34
N SER A 113 -2.20 -21.74 -0.73
CA SER A 113 -1.70 -23.05 -1.11
C SER A 113 -0.47 -23.46 -0.28
N GLY A 114 -0.67 -24.29 0.76
CA GLY A 114 0.40 -24.85 1.61
C GLY A 114 0.69 -24.06 2.89
N ARG A 115 1.92 -24.17 3.44
CA ARG A 115 2.39 -23.60 4.74
C ARG A 115 2.33 -22.05 4.86
N GLY A 116 1.54 -21.36 4.04
CA GLY A 116 1.38 -19.91 4.10
C GLY A 116 2.62 -19.16 3.66
N THR A 117 3.08 -19.40 2.43
CA THR A 117 4.21 -18.66 1.85
C THR A 117 3.85 -17.19 1.68
N LYS A 118 4.68 -16.31 2.24
CA LYS A 118 4.55 -14.87 2.11
C LYS A 118 5.02 -14.42 0.73
N ILE A 119 4.19 -13.71 0.00
CA ILE A 119 4.50 -13.10 -1.28
C ILE A 119 4.71 -11.60 -1.10
N THR A 120 5.79 -11.09 -1.68
CA THR A 120 6.07 -9.65 -1.77
C THR A 120 5.92 -9.19 -3.21
N SER A 121 5.11 -8.16 -3.43
CA SER A 121 4.96 -7.55 -4.75
C SER A 121 6.16 -6.67 -5.11
N SER A 122 6.58 -6.76 -6.37
CA SER A 122 7.71 -5.99 -6.91
C SER A 122 7.29 -4.65 -7.52
N THR A 123 5.99 -4.46 -7.77
CA THR A 123 5.43 -3.30 -8.49
C THR A 123 4.32 -2.61 -7.71
N ARG A 124 4.01 -3.05 -6.49
CA ARG A 124 2.90 -2.53 -5.69
C ARG A 124 3.32 -2.23 -4.27
N TRP A 125 2.88 -1.09 -3.74
CA TRP A 125 3.23 -0.60 -2.41
C TRP A 125 2.00 -0.14 -1.65
N VAL A 126 1.93 -0.52 -0.37
CA VAL A 126 0.99 0.07 0.58
C VAL A 126 1.53 1.43 1.03
N LEU A 127 0.74 2.46 0.80
CA LEU A 127 1.03 3.84 1.14
C LEU A 127 0.43 4.21 2.51
N SER A 128 1.16 5.01 3.28
CA SER A 128 0.74 5.55 4.58
C SER A 128 1.46 6.87 4.87
N TYR A 129 0.92 7.64 5.82
CA TYR A 129 1.75 8.61 6.54
C TYR A 129 2.83 7.86 7.33
N ARG A 130 4.05 8.41 7.34
CA ARG A 130 5.16 7.81 8.08
C ARG A 130 4.88 7.91 9.58
N GLY A 131 4.94 6.75 10.25
CA GLY A 131 4.84 6.60 11.69
C GLY A 131 5.84 5.57 12.21
N GLU A 132 5.90 5.41 13.53
CA GLU A 132 6.84 4.51 14.23
C GLU A 132 6.45 3.03 14.14
N CYS A 133 5.20 2.76 13.74
CA CYS A 133 4.66 1.42 13.61
C CYS A 133 4.32 1.14 12.14
N PRO A 134 5.26 0.58 11.34
CA PRO A 134 4.97 0.18 9.97
C PRO A 134 3.99 -1.01 9.94
N LEU A 135 3.33 -1.21 8.80
CA LEU A 135 2.32 -2.25 8.62
C LEU A 135 2.82 -3.67 8.96
N SER A 136 4.10 -3.98 8.70
CA SER A 136 4.72 -5.26 9.05
C SER A 136 4.78 -5.48 10.56
N ARG A 137 5.12 -4.44 11.33
CA ARG A 137 5.11 -4.43 12.79
C ARG A 137 3.69 -4.58 13.34
N LEU A 138 2.73 -3.86 12.73
CA LEU A 138 1.32 -3.99 13.06
C LEU A 138 0.83 -5.44 12.89
N ARG A 139 1.18 -6.10 11.78
CA ARG A 139 0.91 -7.53 11.55
C ARG A 139 1.61 -8.44 12.56
N ALA A 140 2.86 -8.14 12.92
CA ALA A 140 3.60 -8.92 13.91
C ALA A 140 2.91 -8.90 15.27
N MET A 141 2.44 -7.72 15.71
CA MET A 141 1.71 -7.61 16.97
C MET A 141 0.34 -8.29 16.94
N VAL A 142 -0.38 -8.22 15.81
CA VAL A 142 -1.67 -8.92 15.63
C VAL A 142 -1.50 -10.43 15.64
N SER A 143 -0.43 -10.94 15.02
CA SER A 143 -0.12 -12.37 14.95
C SER A 143 0.56 -12.93 16.21
N GLY A 144 0.80 -12.10 17.23
CA GLY A 144 1.47 -12.49 18.47
C GLY A 144 2.99 -12.70 18.36
N LYS A 145 3.60 -12.33 17.23
CA LYS A 145 5.07 -12.36 17.03
C LYS A 145 5.77 -11.21 17.74
N GLU A 146 5.03 -10.17 18.09
CA GLU A 146 5.52 -9.00 18.83
C GLU A 146 4.53 -8.62 19.93
N THR A 147 5.03 -8.05 21.03
CA THR A 147 4.20 -7.54 22.12
C THR A 147 3.30 -6.41 21.62
N ARG A 148 2.02 -6.49 21.94
CA ARG A 148 1.03 -5.47 21.53
C ARG A 148 1.29 -4.16 22.26
N GLN A 149 1.35 -3.07 21.50
CA GLN A 149 1.44 -1.71 22.01
C GLN A 149 0.24 -0.90 21.51
N ALA A 150 -0.71 -0.62 22.41
CA ALA A 150 -2.03 -0.12 22.03
C ALA A 150 -1.98 1.26 21.35
N ASP A 151 -1.11 2.16 21.81
CA ASP A 151 -0.97 3.49 21.23
C ASP A 151 -0.31 3.44 19.85
N ASP A 152 0.75 2.63 19.67
CA ASP A 152 1.38 2.39 18.37
C ASP A 152 0.42 1.78 17.36
N MET A 153 -0.36 0.77 17.77
CA MET A 153 -1.40 0.19 16.93
C MET A 153 -2.44 1.23 16.53
N ARG A 154 -2.92 2.01 17.51
CA ARG A 154 -3.92 3.06 17.27
C ARG A 154 -3.38 4.08 16.27
N GLN A 155 -2.14 4.53 16.45
CA GLN A 155 -1.52 5.51 15.56
C GLN A 155 -1.33 4.93 14.15
N ALA A 156 -0.87 3.69 14.02
CA ALA A 156 -0.75 3.03 12.72
C ALA A 156 -2.10 2.97 11.96
N LEU A 157 -3.18 2.61 12.65
CA LEU A 157 -4.52 2.63 12.06
C LEU A 157 -4.90 4.04 11.60
N ILE A 158 -4.66 5.06 12.43
CA ILE A 158 -4.94 6.46 12.09
C ILE A 158 -4.12 6.88 10.85
N ASP A 159 -2.84 6.55 10.78
CA ASP A 159 -1.96 6.93 9.67
C ASP A 159 -2.44 6.37 8.31
N HIS A 160 -2.93 5.12 8.28
CA HIS A 160 -3.51 4.53 7.08
C HIS A 160 -4.90 5.10 6.74
N LEU A 161 -5.79 5.17 7.74
CA LEU A 161 -7.17 5.64 7.53
C LEU A 161 -7.24 7.13 7.18
N ALA A 162 -6.40 7.95 7.79
CA ALA A 162 -6.29 9.37 7.48
C ALA A 162 -5.95 9.57 6.00
N LEU A 163 -5.01 8.79 5.45
CA LEU A 163 -4.66 8.87 4.03
C LEU A 163 -5.80 8.43 3.11
N VAL A 164 -6.55 7.38 3.47
CA VAL A 164 -7.76 6.95 2.73
C VAL A 164 -8.79 8.07 2.68
N VAL A 165 -9.08 8.72 3.83
CA VAL A 165 -10.01 9.85 3.90
C VAL A 165 -9.44 11.05 3.11
N PHE A 166 -8.14 11.29 3.18
CA PHE A 166 -7.46 12.39 2.51
C PHE A 166 -7.59 12.32 0.99
N LEU A 167 -7.30 11.17 0.39
CA LEU A 167 -7.42 10.99 -1.06
C LEU A 167 -8.87 11.02 -1.55
N LYS A 168 -9.83 10.54 -0.75
CA LYS A 168 -11.26 10.69 -1.06
C LYS A 168 -11.70 12.15 -1.07
N HIS A 169 -11.15 12.97 -0.19
CA HIS A 169 -11.48 14.38 -0.10
C HIS A 169 -10.80 15.21 -1.19
N PHE A 170 -9.56 14.86 -1.57
CA PHE A 170 -8.78 15.55 -2.60
C PHE A 170 -8.55 14.65 -3.84
N PRO A 171 -9.58 14.42 -4.68
CA PRO A 171 -9.48 13.51 -5.82
C PRO A 171 -8.41 13.92 -6.85
N ALA A 172 -8.08 15.22 -6.94
CA ALA A 172 -6.98 15.71 -7.77
C ALA A 172 -5.62 15.09 -7.42
N LEU A 173 -5.40 14.68 -6.17
CA LEU A 173 -4.17 14.00 -5.76
C LEU A 173 -4.12 12.55 -6.23
N THR A 174 -5.28 11.88 -6.32
CA THR A 174 -5.38 10.57 -6.97
C THR A 174 -5.06 10.68 -8.46
N GLN A 175 -5.58 11.72 -9.14
CA GLN A 175 -5.24 11.99 -10.54
C GLN A 175 -3.74 12.26 -10.71
N LEU A 176 -3.13 13.06 -9.84
CA LEU A 176 -1.70 13.34 -9.89
C LEU A 176 -0.84 12.07 -9.78
N PHE A 177 -1.24 11.10 -8.94
CA PHE A 177 -0.56 9.80 -8.91
C PHE A 177 -0.71 9.03 -10.23
N GLN A 178 -1.89 9.08 -10.86
CA GLN A 178 -2.13 8.45 -12.17
C GLN A 178 -1.29 9.10 -13.27
N ASP A 179 -1.15 10.42 -13.26
CA ASP A 179 -0.29 11.16 -14.22
C ASP A 179 1.19 10.79 -14.04
N LEU A 180 1.60 10.47 -12.80
CA LEU A 180 2.91 9.90 -12.48
C LEU A 180 3.02 8.40 -12.84
N ARG A 181 1.97 7.82 -13.43
CA ARG A 181 1.80 6.42 -13.84
C ARG A 181 1.64 5.44 -12.68
N TYR A 182 1.05 5.87 -11.57
CA TYR A 182 0.63 4.96 -10.51
C TYR A 182 -0.87 4.72 -10.56
N ARG A 183 -1.27 3.44 -10.61
CA ARG A 183 -2.63 3.07 -10.26
C ARG A 183 -2.82 3.25 -8.75
N VAL A 184 -3.95 3.82 -8.34
CA VAL A 184 -4.29 4.03 -6.93
C VAL A 184 -5.52 3.21 -6.59
N ASP A 185 -5.35 2.20 -5.74
CA ASP A 185 -6.42 1.34 -5.27
C ASP A 185 -6.63 1.51 -3.75
N ILE A 186 -7.85 1.28 -3.26
CA ILE A 186 -8.10 1.10 -1.83
C ILE A 186 -8.40 -0.37 -1.60
N LYS A 187 -7.54 -1.06 -0.85
CA LYS A 187 -7.71 -2.49 -0.53
C LYS A 187 -7.96 -2.70 0.94
N LYS A 188 -8.83 -3.66 1.28
CA LYS A 188 -9.04 -4.08 2.67
C LYS A 188 -8.09 -5.22 3.00
N MET A 189 -7.29 -5.06 4.05
CA MET A 189 -6.33 -6.07 4.52
C MET A 189 -7.05 -7.09 5.42
N PRO A 190 -7.33 -8.33 4.97
CA PRO A 190 -8.13 -9.28 5.74
C PRO A 190 -7.46 -9.73 7.04
N ASP A 191 -6.14 -9.85 7.02
CA ASP A 191 -5.28 -10.18 8.16
C ASP A 191 -5.26 -9.09 9.24
N LEU A 192 -5.77 -7.90 8.92
CA LEU A 192 -5.83 -6.72 9.77
C LEU A 192 -7.27 -6.26 10.00
N GLY A 193 -8.21 -7.20 10.07
CA GLY A 193 -9.62 -6.88 10.37
C GLY A 193 -10.34 -6.13 9.25
N GLY A 194 -9.81 -6.17 8.03
CA GLY A 194 -10.34 -5.42 6.90
C GLY A 194 -9.91 -3.95 6.87
N LEU A 195 -8.81 -3.60 7.54
CA LEU A 195 -8.18 -2.26 7.47
C LEU A 195 -8.08 -1.79 6.00
N PRO A 196 -8.77 -0.73 5.59
CA PRO A 196 -8.57 -0.16 4.26
C PRO A 196 -7.23 0.55 4.21
N VAL A 197 -6.44 0.23 3.19
CA VAL A 197 -5.15 0.84 2.90
C VAL A 197 -5.11 1.33 1.46
N VAL A 198 -4.34 2.39 1.21
CA VAL A 198 -4.05 2.87 -0.14
C VAL A 198 -2.92 2.03 -0.72
N VAL A 199 -3.12 1.48 -1.93
CA VAL A 199 -2.11 0.73 -2.67
C VAL A 199 -1.78 1.48 -3.94
N LEU A 200 -0.50 1.77 -4.13
CA LEU A 200 0.03 2.27 -5.40
C LEU A 200 0.57 1.10 -6.22
N GLY A 201 0.23 1.04 -7.50
CA GLY A 201 0.78 0.08 -8.46
C GLY A 201 1.51 0.79 -9.59
N ALA A 202 2.74 0.36 -9.90
CA ALA A 202 3.41 0.71 -11.13
C ALA A 202 2.73 0.00 -12.33
N PRO A 203 2.86 0.52 -13.56
CA PRO A 203 2.17 0.00 -14.74
C PRO A 203 2.93 -1.20 -15.32
N LEU A 204 3.33 -2.14 -14.47
CA LEU A 204 4.07 -3.33 -14.86
C LEU A 204 3.42 -4.55 -14.26
N ASP A 205 3.08 -5.48 -15.15
CA ASP A 205 2.51 -6.74 -14.75
C ASP A 205 3.55 -7.64 -14.10
N THR A 206 3.08 -8.40 -13.13
CA THR A 206 3.85 -9.42 -12.45
C THR A 206 3.13 -10.76 -12.53
N PHE A 207 3.89 -11.83 -12.38
CA PHE A 207 3.36 -13.18 -12.35
C PHE A 207 4.03 -13.99 -11.23
N LEU A 208 3.43 -15.13 -10.90
CA LEU A 208 4.03 -16.13 -10.03
C LEU A 208 4.24 -17.42 -10.79
N PRO A 209 5.27 -18.21 -10.47
CA PRO A 209 5.34 -19.57 -10.97
C PRO A 209 4.29 -20.47 -10.33
N THR A 210 4.26 -21.73 -10.73
CA THR A 210 3.39 -22.74 -10.11
C THR A 210 3.67 -22.87 -8.62
N ASP A 211 2.65 -23.23 -7.85
CA ASP A 211 2.80 -23.35 -6.40
C ASP A 211 3.83 -24.42 -6.02
N ASP A 212 4.00 -25.46 -6.84
CA ASP A 212 5.00 -26.50 -6.60
C ASP A 212 6.43 -25.99 -6.83
N PHE A 213 6.64 -25.14 -7.84
CA PHE A 213 7.92 -24.46 -8.02
C PHE A 213 8.23 -23.53 -6.83
N ILE A 214 7.24 -22.74 -6.38
CA ILE A 214 7.40 -21.87 -5.20
C ILE A 214 7.75 -22.69 -3.96
N LYS A 215 7.07 -23.83 -3.73
CA LYS A 215 7.38 -24.74 -2.62
C LYS A 215 8.81 -25.27 -2.72
N GLN A 216 9.25 -25.69 -3.91
CA GLN A 216 10.61 -26.19 -4.11
C GLN A 216 11.65 -25.11 -3.78
N VAL A 217 11.49 -23.90 -4.30
CA VAL A 217 12.42 -22.78 -4.05
C VAL A 217 12.45 -22.39 -2.57
N THR A 218 11.29 -22.32 -1.91
CA THR A 218 11.19 -21.93 -0.49
C THR A 218 11.70 -23.02 0.46
N GLN A 219 11.58 -24.31 0.09
CA GLN A 219 12.21 -25.41 0.83
C GLN A 219 13.74 -25.36 0.73
N LEU A 220 14.28 -25.10 -0.46
CA LEU A 220 15.72 -24.97 -0.66
C LEU A 220 16.32 -23.78 0.08
N SER A 221 15.60 -22.65 0.14
CA SER A 221 16.07 -21.45 0.85
C SER A 221 15.87 -21.53 2.37
N GLY A 222 15.00 -22.42 2.85
CA GLY A 222 14.57 -22.50 4.25
C GLY A 222 13.67 -21.34 4.70
N VAL A 223 13.32 -20.42 3.79
CA VAL A 223 12.51 -19.23 4.10
C VAL A 223 11.16 -19.35 3.38
N PRO A 224 10.01 -19.31 4.09
CA PRO A 224 8.67 -19.40 3.50
C PRO A 224 8.24 -18.05 2.91
N ALA A 225 9.08 -17.45 2.06
CA ALA A 225 8.81 -16.19 1.39
C ALA A 225 9.25 -16.26 -0.08
N PHE A 226 8.49 -15.58 -0.94
CA PHE A 226 8.73 -15.51 -2.38
C PHE A 226 8.40 -14.10 -2.89
N GLN A 227 8.99 -13.71 -4.02
CA GLN A 227 8.78 -12.41 -4.64
C GLN A 227 8.03 -12.59 -5.96
N GLU A 228 7.06 -11.73 -6.25
CA GLU A 228 6.46 -11.66 -7.57
C GLU A 228 7.51 -11.35 -8.65
N ILE A 229 7.41 -12.02 -9.79
CA ILE A 229 8.35 -11.86 -10.89
C ILE A 229 7.77 -10.85 -11.87
N ILE A 230 8.57 -9.86 -12.26
CA ILE A 230 8.17 -8.88 -13.29
C ILE A 230 8.17 -9.55 -14.65
N ASP A 231 7.10 -9.36 -15.40
CA ASP A 231 7.06 -9.78 -16.79
C ASP A 231 7.93 -8.84 -17.64
N LEU A 232 8.98 -9.39 -18.26
CA LEU A 232 9.88 -8.58 -19.09
C LEU A 232 9.20 -8.08 -20.36
N GLU A 233 8.19 -8.78 -20.87
CA GLU A 233 7.39 -8.28 -22.00
C GLU A 233 6.58 -7.04 -21.61
N ALA A 234 6.08 -6.99 -20.38
CA ALA A 234 5.36 -5.83 -19.85
C ALA A 234 6.25 -4.58 -19.75
N VAL A 235 7.57 -4.74 -19.64
CA VAL A 235 8.50 -3.60 -19.67
C VAL A 235 8.57 -2.97 -21.07
N HIS A 236 8.57 -3.80 -22.11
CA HIS A 236 8.61 -3.33 -23.50
C HIS A 236 7.26 -2.78 -23.97
N ASN A 237 6.16 -3.36 -23.47
CA ASN A 237 4.79 -3.01 -23.82
C ASN A 237 4.09 -2.23 -22.69
N MET A 238 4.87 -1.49 -21.88
CA MET A 238 4.35 -0.78 -20.72
C MET A 238 3.26 0.22 -21.15
N PRO A 239 2.04 0.15 -20.56
CA PRO A 239 0.98 1.08 -20.90
C PRO A 239 1.36 2.50 -20.49
N ASP A 240 1.01 3.47 -21.34
CA ASP A 240 1.15 4.89 -21.05
C ASP A 240 -0.21 5.57 -21.24
N PRO A 241 -0.91 5.94 -20.15
CA PRO A 241 -2.24 6.51 -20.21
C PRO A 241 -2.34 7.76 -21.08
N LEU A 242 -1.27 8.58 -21.16
CA LEU A 242 -1.27 9.76 -22.02
C LEU A 242 -1.19 9.35 -23.49
N LYS A 243 -0.32 8.40 -23.83
CA LYS A 243 -0.23 7.86 -25.20
C LYS A 243 -1.57 7.25 -25.64
N GLU A 244 -2.21 6.48 -24.76
CA GLU A 244 -3.50 5.84 -25.03
C GLU A 244 -4.62 6.87 -25.24
N ALA A 245 -4.70 7.89 -24.39
CA ALA A 245 -5.68 8.96 -24.52
C ALA A 245 -5.52 9.75 -25.83
N LEU A 246 -4.28 10.08 -26.20
CA LEU A 246 -3.98 10.76 -27.47
C LEU A 246 -4.35 9.90 -28.68
N THR A 247 -4.02 8.61 -28.65
CA THR A 247 -4.35 7.68 -29.75
C THR A 247 -5.86 7.54 -29.91
N THR A 248 -6.59 7.37 -28.80
CA THR A 248 -8.06 7.28 -28.80
C THR A 248 -8.71 8.53 -29.41
N THR A 249 -8.13 9.71 -29.18
CA THR A 249 -8.65 10.97 -29.73
C THR A 249 -8.49 11.03 -31.25
N LEU A 250 -7.39 10.48 -31.79
CA LEU A 250 -7.17 10.39 -33.23
C LEU A 250 -8.15 9.41 -33.90
N ASP A 251 -8.45 8.29 -33.26
CA ASP A 251 -9.38 7.27 -33.79
C ASP A 251 -10.85 7.71 -33.81
N GLN A 252 -11.18 8.78 -33.07
CA GLN A 252 -12.52 9.39 -33.02
C GLN A 252 -12.68 10.58 -33.97
N SER A 253 -11.62 10.99 -34.67
CA SER A 253 -11.59 12.10 -35.62
C SER A 253 -11.72 11.61 -37.07
#